data_AF-A0A2N8TAH8-F1
#
_entry.id   AF-A0A2N8TAH8-F1
#
_cell.length_a   1.000
_cell.length_b   1.000
_cell.length_c   1.000
_cell.angle_alpha   90.00
_cell.angle_beta   90.00
_cell.angle_gamma   90.00
#
_symmetry.space_group_name_H-M   'P 1'
#
loop_
_entity.id
_entity.type
_entity.pdbx_description
1 polymer ?
#
loop_
_entity_poly.entity_id
_entity_poly.type
_entity_poly.pdbx_seq_one_letter_code
_entity_poly.pdbx_strand_id
1 'polypeptide(L)'
;PAKAVLVSLMKGIELGTTKRMSEVIREVAEVPEERVAVVSGPNLAQEIAHRQPAATVVACTDVAVAERLQAICHLPPWFRPYTNPDVIGVELGGAVKNVIALAVGVSAGMGMGDNVSAMLITRGLAEISRLGAALGAD
;
A
#
# COMPACT_ATOMS: atom_id res chain seq x y z
N PRO A 1 5.92 23.40 -0.15
CA PRO A 1 6.89 24.00 -1.10
C PRO A 1 6.58 23.58 -2.53
N ALA A 2 6.80 24.46 -3.52
CA ALA A 2 6.36 24.22 -4.92
C ALA A 2 6.95 22.96 -5.58
N LYS A 3 8.11 22.48 -5.12
CA LYS A 3 8.79 21.28 -5.64
C LYS A 3 8.77 20.08 -4.68
N ALA A 4 7.95 20.15 -3.62
CA ALA A 4 7.86 19.05 -2.67
C ALA A 4 7.22 17.81 -3.33
N VAL A 5 7.74 16.64 -2.97
CA VAL A 5 7.10 15.36 -3.25
C VAL A 5 5.97 15.16 -2.25
N LEU A 6 4.82 14.72 -2.74
CA LEU A 6 3.67 14.37 -1.93
C LEU A 6 3.71 12.87 -1.70
N VAL A 7 3.63 12.44 -0.44
CA VAL A 7 3.72 11.03 -0.07
C VAL A 7 2.42 10.59 0.56
N SER A 8 1.68 9.71 -0.11
CA SER A 8 0.48 9.09 0.42
C SER A 8 0.82 7.87 1.27
N LEU A 9 0.34 7.85 2.51
CA LEU A 9 0.31 6.64 3.36
C LEU A 9 -1.11 6.06 3.45
N MET A 10 -2.08 6.66 2.75
CA MET A 10 -3.48 6.24 2.81
C MET A 10 -3.69 4.90 2.12
N LYS A 11 -4.58 4.09 2.71
CA LYS A 11 -4.96 2.77 2.20
C LYS A 11 -6.48 2.76 2.05
N GLY A 12 -6.95 3.02 0.83
CA GLY A 12 -8.37 3.15 0.54
C GLY A 12 -8.61 3.68 -0.86
N ILE A 13 -9.88 3.71 -1.22
CA ILE A 13 -10.39 4.21 -2.50
C ILE A 13 -11.46 5.27 -2.18
N GLU A 14 -11.49 6.36 -2.95
CA GLU A 14 -12.47 7.42 -2.78
C GLU A 14 -13.88 6.90 -3.11
N LEU A 15 -14.83 7.14 -2.20
CA LEU A 15 -16.22 6.75 -2.41
C LEU A 15 -16.86 7.61 -3.51
N GLY A 16 -17.66 6.98 -4.37
CA GLY A 16 -18.34 7.65 -5.48
C GLY A 16 -17.49 7.71 -6.76
N THR A 17 -16.27 8.26 -6.69
CA THR A 17 -15.39 8.38 -7.88
C THR A 17 -14.57 7.13 -8.16
N THR A 18 -14.40 6.26 -7.16
CA THR A 18 -13.54 5.07 -7.21
C THR A 18 -12.06 5.36 -7.48
N LYS A 19 -11.61 6.60 -7.27
CA LYS A 19 -10.21 7.01 -7.45
C LYS A 19 -9.31 6.48 -6.32
N ARG A 20 -8.09 6.14 -6.68
CA ARG A 20 -7.00 5.86 -5.75
C ARG A 20 -6.51 7.17 -5.13
N MET A 21 -5.87 7.08 -3.97
CA MET A 21 -5.46 8.29 -3.23
C MET A 21 -4.38 9.08 -3.98
N SER A 22 -3.49 8.42 -4.73
CA SER A 22 -2.54 9.07 -5.62
C SER A 22 -3.24 9.91 -6.72
N GLU A 23 -4.35 9.43 -7.27
CA GLU A 23 -5.16 10.13 -8.27
C GLU A 23 -5.86 11.35 -7.65
N VAL A 24 -6.48 11.17 -6.48
CA VAL A 24 -7.10 12.27 -5.72
C VAL A 24 -6.07 13.37 -5.39
N ILE A 25 -4.88 12.99 -4.95
CA ILE A 25 -3.79 13.94 -4.65
C ILE A 25 -3.40 14.73 -5.91
N ARG A 26 -3.24 14.05 -7.05
CA ARG A 26 -2.87 14.70 -8.33
C ARG A 26 -3.91 15.71 -8.76
N GLU A 27 -5.20 15.34 -8.64
CA GLU A 27 -6.32 16.19 -9.02
C GLU A 27 -6.45 17.41 -8.11
N VAL A 28 -6.40 17.22 -6.79
CA VAL A 28 -6.62 18.31 -5.83
C VAL A 28 -5.40 19.24 -5.74
N ALA A 29 -4.19 18.69 -5.79
CA ALA A 29 -2.96 19.48 -5.68
C ALA A 29 -2.41 19.95 -7.04
N GLU A 30 -3.02 19.53 -8.16
CA GLU A 30 -2.61 19.84 -9.52
C GLU A 30 -1.11 19.55 -9.77
N VAL A 31 -0.66 18.37 -9.34
CA VAL A 31 0.74 17.94 -9.47
C VAL A 31 0.89 16.77 -10.46
N PRO A 32 2.04 16.70 -11.15
CA PRO A 32 2.35 15.58 -12.03
C PRO A 32 2.56 14.29 -11.22
N GLU A 33 2.37 13.13 -11.87
CA GLU A 33 2.39 11.81 -11.25
C GLU A 33 3.74 11.49 -10.58
N GLU A 34 4.83 11.92 -11.22
CA GLU A 34 6.22 11.75 -10.80
C GLU A 34 6.51 12.43 -9.44
N ARG A 35 5.63 13.33 -8.99
CA ARG A 35 5.72 14.01 -7.69
C ARG A 35 4.88 13.36 -6.60
N VAL A 36 4.13 12.32 -6.92
CA VAL A 36 3.29 11.60 -5.95
C VAL A 36 3.87 10.22 -5.72
N ALA A 37 4.26 9.95 -4.48
CA ALA A 37 4.73 8.66 -4.04
C ALA A 37 3.73 8.03 -3.07
N VAL A 38 3.75 6.71 -2.97
CA VAL A 38 2.90 5.93 -2.08
C VAL A 38 3.79 5.10 -1.16
N VAL A 39 3.47 5.07 0.13
CA VAL A 39 4.14 4.19 1.09
C VAL A 39 3.11 3.23 1.66
N SER A 40 3.26 1.95 1.31
CA SER A 40 2.34 0.89 1.73
C SER A 40 3.10 -0.38 2.09
N GLY A 41 2.58 -1.12 3.05
CA GLY A 41 3.24 -2.29 3.62
C GLY A 41 2.57 -2.77 4.90
N PRO A 42 3.03 -3.90 5.46
CA PRO A 42 2.65 -4.40 6.77
C PRO A 42 3.22 -3.50 7.88
N ASN A 43 2.62 -2.31 8.03
CA ASN A 43 3.15 -1.22 8.83
C ASN A 43 2.22 -0.97 10.04
N LEU A 44 2.24 -1.85 11.04
CA LEU A 44 1.50 -1.62 12.27
C LEU A 44 2.16 -0.47 13.05
N ALA A 45 1.41 0.62 13.24
CA ALA A 45 1.95 1.87 13.76
C ALA A 45 2.63 1.71 15.13
N GLN A 46 2.05 0.90 16.02
CA GLN A 46 2.61 0.62 17.34
C GLN A 46 3.92 -0.17 17.26
N GLU A 47 4.01 -1.18 16.38
CA GLU A 47 5.23 -1.97 16.19
C GLU A 47 6.37 -1.11 15.65
N ILE A 48 6.07 -0.23 14.69
CA ILE A 48 7.04 0.73 14.15
C ILE A 48 7.49 1.72 15.25
N ALA A 49 6.55 2.25 16.05
CA ALA A 49 6.88 3.15 17.15
C ALA A 49 7.78 2.48 18.21
N HIS A 50 7.59 1.19 18.44
CA HIS A 50 8.44 0.36 19.31
C HIS A 50 9.72 -0.15 18.62
N ARG A 51 10.02 0.30 17.40
CA ARG A 51 11.21 -0.12 16.63
C ARG A 51 11.31 -1.63 16.44
N GLN A 52 10.16 -2.29 16.31
CA GLN A 52 10.13 -3.70 15.90
C GLN A 52 10.46 -3.80 14.40
N PRO A 53 11.09 -4.90 13.95
CA PRO A 53 11.42 -5.09 12.54
C PRO A 53 10.19 -5.00 11.65
N ALA A 54 10.19 -4.05 10.72
CA ALA A 54 9.15 -3.83 9.73
C ALA A 54 9.76 -3.57 8.36
N ALA A 55 9.01 -3.93 7.33
CA ALA A 55 9.36 -3.63 5.96
C ALA A 55 8.19 -2.98 5.24
N THR A 56 8.49 -2.03 4.36
CA THR A 56 7.48 -1.30 3.59
C THR A 56 7.90 -1.19 2.13
N VAL A 57 6.94 -0.88 1.26
CA VAL A 57 7.19 -0.47 -0.11
C VAL A 57 7.01 1.04 -0.21
N VAL A 58 7.90 1.67 -0.98
CA VAL A 58 7.83 3.04 -1.46
C VAL A 58 7.62 2.95 -2.97
N ALA A 59 6.44 3.33 -3.44
CA ALA A 59 6.10 3.30 -4.85
C ALA A 59 6.04 4.69 -5.45
N CYS A 60 6.65 4.87 -6.62
CA CYS A 60 6.58 6.10 -7.41
C CYS A 60 6.97 5.77 -8.84
N THR A 61 6.33 6.42 -9.81
CA THR A 61 6.68 6.29 -11.24
C THR A 61 8.05 6.90 -11.54
N ASP A 62 8.49 7.90 -10.77
CA ASP A 62 9.86 8.40 -10.79
C ASP A 62 10.74 7.61 -9.81
N VAL A 63 11.63 6.79 -10.38
CA VAL A 63 12.57 5.94 -9.64
C VAL A 63 13.47 6.78 -8.73
N ALA A 64 13.92 7.96 -9.16
CA ALA A 64 14.79 8.81 -8.34
C ALA A 64 14.05 9.36 -7.10
N VAL A 65 12.75 9.62 -7.22
CA VAL A 65 11.90 9.99 -6.09
C VAL A 65 11.75 8.80 -5.12
N ALA A 66 11.47 7.60 -5.64
CA ALA A 66 11.34 6.39 -4.83
C ALA A 66 12.64 6.07 -4.07
N GLU A 67 13.80 6.12 -4.74
CA GLU A 67 15.12 5.87 -4.13
C GLU A 67 15.46 6.92 -3.07
N ARG A 68 15.19 8.20 -3.34
CA ARG A 68 15.39 9.26 -2.35
C ARG A 68 14.54 9.04 -1.11
N LEU A 69 13.26 8.71 -1.29
CA LEU A 69 12.36 8.40 -0.17
C LEU A 69 12.80 7.14 0.58
N GLN A 70 13.23 6.10 -0.14
CA GLN A 70 13.81 4.90 0.46
C GLN A 70 14.99 5.26 1.35
N ALA A 71 15.94 6.05 0.86
CA ALA A 71 17.12 6.46 1.62
C ALA A 71 16.76 7.28 2.87
N ILE A 72 15.79 8.19 2.77
CA ILE A 72 15.32 9.01 3.90
C ILE A 72 14.60 8.15 4.95
N CYS A 73 13.81 7.17 4.52
CA CYS A 73 13.02 6.34 5.40
C CYS A 73 13.77 5.10 5.91
N HIS A 74 14.97 4.78 5.41
CA HIS A 74 15.71 3.60 5.83
C HIS A 74 16.30 3.79 7.24
N LEU A 75 15.76 3.07 8.22
CA LEU A 75 16.18 3.16 9.63
C LEU A 75 16.61 1.78 10.12
N PRO A 76 17.85 1.35 9.83
CA PRO A 76 18.34 0.06 10.25
C PRO A 76 18.55 0.02 11.78
N PRO A 77 18.32 -1.13 12.45
CA PRO A 77 17.89 -2.41 11.87
C PRO A 77 16.37 -2.62 11.73
N TRP A 78 15.52 -1.66 12.08
CA TRP A 78 14.10 -1.93 12.34
C TRP A 78 13.11 -1.48 11.25
N PHE A 79 13.50 -0.62 10.30
CA PHE A 79 12.57 -0.19 9.25
C PHE A 79 13.24 -0.19 7.87
N ARG A 80 12.84 -1.14 7.02
CA ARG A 80 13.42 -1.34 5.69
C ARG A 80 12.40 -1.04 4.57
N PRO A 81 12.53 0.12 3.89
CA PRO A 81 11.79 0.39 2.67
C PRO A 81 12.40 -0.33 1.44
N TYR A 82 11.54 -0.78 0.54
CA TYR A 82 11.85 -1.26 -0.81
C TYR A 82 11.18 -0.35 -1.85
N THR A 83 11.78 -0.18 -3.02
CA THR A 83 11.19 0.61 -4.10
C THR A 83 10.35 -0.27 -5.04
N ASN A 84 9.29 0.29 -5.62
CA ASN A 84 8.49 -0.35 -6.66
C ASN A 84 7.92 0.71 -7.63
N PRO A 85 8.12 0.61 -8.96
CA PRO A 85 7.50 1.56 -9.89
C PRO A 85 5.97 1.42 -10.00
N ASP A 86 5.41 0.26 -9.65
CA ASP A 86 3.97 -0.02 -9.75
C ASP A 86 3.19 0.65 -8.60
N VAL A 87 2.82 1.91 -8.82
CA VAL A 87 1.97 2.68 -7.88
C VAL A 87 0.57 2.07 -7.78
N ILE A 88 0.03 1.55 -8.88
CA ILE A 88 -1.33 1.03 -8.97
C ILE A 88 -1.48 -0.20 -8.08
N GLY A 89 -0.66 -1.24 -8.28
CA GLY A 89 -0.74 -2.46 -7.52
C GLY A 89 -0.39 -2.27 -6.05
N VAL A 90 0.53 -1.36 -5.70
CA VAL A 90 0.86 -1.05 -4.31
C VAL A 90 -0.31 -0.37 -3.57
N GLU A 91 -1.03 0.56 -4.20
CA GLU A 91 -2.24 1.16 -3.61
C GLU A 91 -3.37 0.16 -3.51
N LEU A 92 -3.65 -0.60 -4.58
CA LEU A 92 -4.73 -1.59 -4.60
C LEU A 92 -4.49 -2.69 -3.58
N GLY A 93 -3.27 -3.23 -3.50
CA GLY A 93 -2.89 -4.19 -2.47
C GLY A 93 -3.05 -3.62 -1.07
N GLY A 94 -2.70 -2.35 -0.87
CA GLY A 94 -2.89 -1.65 0.41
C GLY A 94 -4.36 -1.45 0.78
N ALA A 95 -5.21 -1.09 -0.18
CA ALA A 95 -6.62 -0.79 0.02
C ALA A 95 -7.46 -2.07 0.20
N VAL A 96 -7.30 -3.04 -0.70
CA VAL A 96 -8.16 -4.23 -0.77
C VAL A 96 -7.83 -5.25 0.33
N LYS A 97 -6.58 -5.29 0.84
CA LYS A 97 -6.21 -6.21 1.93
C LYS A 97 -7.12 -6.08 3.16
N ASN A 98 -7.68 -4.89 3.41
CA ASN A 98 -8.52 -4.66 4.58
C ASN A 98 -9.87 -5.39 4.46
N VAL A 99 -10.38 -5.56 3.24
CA VAL A 99 -11.57 -6.39 2.97
C VAL A 99 -11.26 -7.86 3.22
N ILE A 100 -10.10 -8.35 2.77
CA ILE A 100 -9.65 -9.72 3.01
C ILE A 100 -9.41 -9.96 4.51
N ALA A 101 -8.78 -9.01 5.20
CA ALA A 101 -8.55 -9.07 6.65
C ALA A 101 -9.88 -9.13 7.43
N LEU A 102 -10.89 -8.38 7.00
CA LEU A 102 -12.24 -8.47 7.58
C LEU A 102 -12.83 -9.87 7.38
N ALA A 103 -12.75 -10.45 6.18
CA ALA A 103 -13.25 -11.79 5.91
C ALA A 103 -12.57 -12.85 6.79
N VAL A 104 -11.24 -12.76 6.95
CA VAL A 104 -10.46 -13.62 7.86
C VAL A 104 -10.87 -13.42 9.32
N GLY A 105 -11.12 -12.17 9.73
CA GLY A 105 -11.62 -11.86 11.07
C GLY A 105 -13.00 -12.45 11.34
N VAL A 106 -13.90 -12.42 10.35
CA VAL A 106 -15.23 -13.06 10.43
C VAL A 106 -15.09 -14.57 10.57
N SER A 107 -14.26 -15.23 9.76
CA SER A 107 -14.05 -16.68 9.87
C SER A 107 -13.48 -17.07 11.23
N ALA A 108 -12.54 -16.29 11.76
CA ALA A 108 -11.99 -16.49 13.10
C ALA A 108 -13.07 -16.32 14.19
N GLY A 109 -13.92 -15.28 14.08
CA GLY A 109 -15.05 -15.06 14.99
C GLY A 109 -16.11 -16.16 14.96
N MET A 110 -16.22 -16.89 13.84
CA MET A 110 -17.07 -18.08 13.70
C MET A 110 -16.43 -19.36 14.23
N GLY A 111 -15.21 -19.28 14.79
CA GLY A 111 -14.48 -20.45 15.29
C GLY A 111 -13.92 -21.36 14.18
N MET A 112 -13.76 -20.83 12.96
CA MET A 112 -13.12 -21.59 11.89
C MET A 112 -11.61 -21.70 12.14
N GLY A 113 -11.03 -22.86 11.84
CA GLY A 113 -9.60 -23.11 12.02
C GLY A 113 -8.70 -22.47 10.95
N ASP A 114 -7.39 -22.59 11.15
CA ASP A 114 -6.35 -21.95 10.34
C ASP A 114 -6.42 -22.27 8.83
N ASN A 115 -6.93 -23.45 8.47
CA ASN A 115 -7.12 -23.84 7.08
C ASN A 115 -8.03 -22.87 6.31
N VAL A 116 -9.10 -22.38 6.96
CA VAL A 116 -10.02 -21.44 6.33
C VAL A 116 -9.37 -20.06 6.22
N SER A 117 -8.68 -19.60 7.26
CA SER A 117 -7.93 -18.34 7.25
C SER A 117 -6.88 -18.33 6.14
N ALA A 118 -6.10 -19.40 6.00
CA ALA A 118 -5.10 -19.55 4.95
C ALA A 118 -5.73 -19.57 3.54
N MET A 119 -6.86 -20.27 3.38
CA MET A 119 -7.62 -20.28 2.13
C MET A 119 -8.10 -18.87 1.76
N LEU A 120 -8.68 -18.12 2.71
CA LEU A 120 -9.17 -16.76 2.49
C LEU A 120 -8.04 -15.80 2.11
N ILE A 121 -6.90 -15.87 2.80
CA ILE A 121 -5.72 -15.06 2.46
C ILE A 121 -5.24 -15.35 1.04
N THR A 122 -5.08 -16.64 0.69
CA THR A 122 -4.56 -17.06 -0.63
C THR A 122 -5.51 -16.68 -1.76
N ARG A 123 -6.82 -16.90 -1.56
CA ARG A 123 -7.86 -16.52 -2.54
C ARG A 123 -7.98 -15.00 -2.67
N GLY A 124 -7.94 -14.29 -1.54
CA GLY A 124 -7.96 -12.83 -1.51
C GLY A 124 -6.77 -12.21 -2.23
N LEU A 125 -5.57 -12.75 -2.04
CA LEU A 125 -4.38 -12.32 -2.80
C LEU A 125 -4.58 -12.50 -4.31
N ALA A 126 -5.10 -13.65 -4.75
CA ALA A 126 -5.36 -13.90 -6.16
C ALA A 126 -6.43 -12.95 -6.74
N GLU A 127 -7.42 -12.54 -5.95
CA GLU A 127 -8.41 -11.52 -6.35
C GLU A 127 -7.78 -10.14 -6.47
N ILE A 128 -6.94 -9.74 -5.51
CA ILE A 128 -6.18 -8.49 -5.55
C ILE A 128 -5.31 -8.44 -6.82
N SER A 129 -4.58 -9.51 -7.13
CA SER A 129 -3.74 -9.56 -8.33
C SER A 129 -4.55 -9.46 -9.63
N ARG A 130 -5.69 -10.17 -9.74
CA ARG A 130 -6.57 -10.06 -10.92
C ARG A 130 -7.16 -8.66 -11.08
N LEU A 131 -7.57 -8.03 -9.98
CA LEU A 131 -8.06 -6.66 -9.99
C LEU A 131 -6.95 -5.68 -10.39
N GLY A 132 -5.75 -5.83 -9.82
CA GLY A 132 -4.57 -5.05 -10.18
C GLY A 132 -4.29 -5.10 -11.67
N ALA A 133 -4.16 -6.31 -12.23
CA ALA A 133 -3.92 -6.50 -13.65
C ALA A 133 -5.02 -5.88 -14.53
N ALA A 134 -6.30 -6.02 -14.13
CA ALA A 134 -7.42 -5.41 -14.86
C ALA A 134 -7.41 -3.87 -14.82
N LEU A 135 -6.77 -3.28 -13.81
CA LEU A 135 -6.61 -1.83 -13.64
C LEU A 135 -5.24 -1.30 -14.09
N GLY A 136 -4.41 -2.15 -14.70
CA GLY A 136 -3.11 -1.77 -15.28
C GLY A 136 -1.92 -1.80 -14.32
N ALA A 137 -2.01 -2.52 -13.20
CA ALA A 137 -0.84 -2.83 -12.38
C ALA A 137 0.04 -3.89 -13.06
N ASP A 138 1.35 -3.82 -12.82
CA ASP A 138 2.39 -4.69 -13.40
C ASP A 138 2.72 -5.92 -12.53
#